data_AF-A0A0D6DXQ1-F1
#
_entry.id   AF-A0A0D6DXQ1-F1
#
_cell.length_a   1.000
_cell.length_b   1.000
_cell.length_c   1.000
_cell.angle_alpha   90.00
_cell.angle_beta   90.00
_cell.angle_gamma   90.00
#
_symmetry.space_group_name_H-M   'P 1'
#
loop_
_entity.id
_entity.type
_entity.pdbx_description
1 polymer ?
#
loop_
_entity_poly.entity_id
_entity_poly.type
_entity_poly.pdbx_seq_one_letter_code
_entity_poly.pdbx_strand_id
1 'polypeptide(L)'
;MNQLENIFLTVTTSRRTWQRFLIAAGIHDFSESELSVIDETIAIFDGEQNMLATGSLAGNVMKYVATNQTDAAYFNQLVSELENRLSQRGISPYFVFTKPEYAKKFRYIGFQTLSQTDDGVLLEKGYPTISQFLKQCPKGDPAKQNGAVVMNANPFTLGHQQLVEKAASESDHVYLFVVSEDCSLFSSEERFTLVRQGVAHLPNVTVLPTAAYMVSYTTFPAYFLSGDTELVSYQAQLDARVFKNWFVPYFSISSRYVGEEPFSPVTHRYNQLLVEELQPEVAVKVIPRHKNENKVISATLVRQYLSDNRLKEMRRLVPETTYAYIITNQLAIKNRMKDKKWK
;
A
#
# COMPACT_ATOMS: atom_id res chain seq x y z
N MET A 1 -37.94 8.94 -12.48
CA MET A 1 -36.86 9.59 -11.71
C MET A 1 -35.82 8.54 -11.44
N ASN A 2 -34.54 8.88 -11.56
CA ASN A 2 -33.48 7.94 -11.28
C ASN A 2 -33.36 7.75 -9.76
N GLN A 3 -33.09 6.52 -9.33
CA GLN A 3 -33.01 6.14 -7.92
C GLN A 3 -31.59 5.70 -7.58
N LEU A 4 -31.03 6.25 -6.50
CA LEU A 4 -29.74 5.81 -5.96
C LEU A 4 -29.99 4.83 -4.83
N GLU A 5 -29.43 3.63 -4.94
CA GLU A 5 -29.74 2.51 -4.05
C GLU A 5 -28.48 1.77 -3.60
N ASN A 6 -28.58 1.13 -2.43
CA ASN A 6 -27.56 0.23 -1.90
C ASN A 6 -27.72 -1.16 -2.52
N ILE A 7 -26.62 -1.73 -2.97
CA ILE A 7 -26.56 -3.11 -3.45
C ILE A 7 -25.86 -3.98 -2.43
N PHE A 8 -26.62 -4.94 -1.90
CA PHE A 8 -26.09 -5.95 -0.98
C PHE A 8 -25.55 -7.14 -1.78
N LEU A 9 -24.22 -7.23 -1.91
CA LEU A 9 -23.55 -8.31 -2.66
C LEU A 9 -23.71 -9.70 -1.99
N THR A 10 -24.16 -9.75 -0.75
CA THR A 10 -24.57 -10.98 -0.05
C THR A 10 -25.87 -11.57 -0.62
N VAL A 11 -26.69 -10.76 -1.30
CA VAL A 11 -27.92 -11.20 -1.96
C VAL A 11 -27.59 -11.66 -3.38
N THR A 12 -27.79 -12.95 -3.65
CA THR A 12 -27.39 -13.61 -4.90
C THR A 12 -27.96 -12.95 -6.16
N THR A 13 -29.23 -12.53 -6.14
CA THR A 13 -29.87 -11.86 -7.28
C THR A 13 -29.23 -10.50 -7.55
N SER A 14 -29.07 -9.68 -6.51
CA SER A 14 -28.42 -8.37 -6.60
C SER A 14 -26.98 -8.47 -7.09
N ARG A 15 -26.19 -9.43 -6.55
CA ARG A 15 -24.83 -9.70 -7.01
C ARG A 15 -24.78 -10.10 -8.49
N ARG A 16 -25.70 -10.95 -8.96
CA ARG A 16 -25.76 -11.35 -10.37
C ARG A 16 -26.11 -10.19 -11.29
N THR A 17 -27.05 -9.33 -10.91
CA THR A 17 -27.40 -8.13 -11.69
C THR A 17 -26.22 -7.18 -11.79
N TRP A 18 -25.55 -6.92 -10.67
CA TRP A 18 -24.34 -6.11 -10.59
C TRP A 18 -23.18 -6.67 -11.44
N GLN A 19 -22.91 -7.97 -11.34
CA GLN A 19 -21.88 -8.64 -12.16
C GLN A 19 -22.18 -8.55 -13.65
N ARG A 20 -23.43 -8.77 -14.08
CA ARG A 20 -23.83 -8.65 -15.49
C ARG A 20 -23.57 -7.24 -16.04
N PHE A 21 -23.90 -6.22 -15.25
CA PHE A 21 -23.63 -4.84 -15.61
C PHE A 21 -22.13 -4.56 -15.78
N LEU A 22 -21.31 -5.02 -14.83
CA LEU A 22 -19.86 -4.84 -14.88
C LEU A 22 -19.20 -5.63 -16.02
N ILE A 23 -19.67 -6.84 -16.31
CA ILE A 23 -19.22 -7.64 -17.46
C ILE A 23 -19.50 -6.91 -18.77
N ALA A 24 -20.68 -6.29 -18.91
CA ALA A 24 -20.99 -5.47 -20.08
C ALA A 24 -20.09 -4.22 -20.19
N ALA A 25 -19.58 -3.72 -19.05
CA ALA A 25 -18.60 -2.64 -18.99
C ALA A 25 -17.12 -3.10 -19.11
N GLY A 26 -16.88 -4.39 -19.39
CA GLY A 26 -15.52 -4.93 -19.60
C GLY A 26 -14.74 -5.22 -18.31
N ILE A 27 -15.44 -5.42 -17.19
CA ILE A 27 -14.87 -5.85 -15.91
C ILE A 27 -15.31 -7.30 -15.63
N HIS A 28 -14.35 -8.20 -15.44
CA HIS A 28 -14.62 -9.64 -15.44
C HIS A 28 -14.16 -10.40 -14.19
N ASP A 29 -13.26 -9.83 -13.39
CA ASP A 29 -12.78 -10.49 -12.18
C ASP A 29 -13.65 -10.13 -10.96
N PHE A 30 -14.24 -11.18 -10.40
CA PHE A 30 -15.10 -11.17 -9.22
C PHE A 30 -14.63 -12.24 -8.22
N SER A 31 -13.31 -12.48 -8.18
CA SER A 31 -12.67 -13.39 -7.23
C SER A 31 -13.04 -13.02 -5.79
N GLU A 32 -13.07 -14.02 -4.90
CA GLU A 32 -13.46 -13.78 -3.51
C GLU A 32 -12.50 -12.82 -2.82
N SER A 33 -11.22 -12.81 -3.20
CA SER A 33 -10.23 -11.83 -2.74
C SER A 33 -10.58 -10.39 -3.08
N GLU A 34 -11.18 -10.15 -4.25
CA GLU A 34 -11.58 -8.80 -4.66
C GLU A 34 -12.88 -8.34 -4.00
N LEU A 35 -13.79 -9.28 -3.72
CA LEU A 35 -15.12 -9.01 -3.19
C LEU A 35 -15.17 -8.98 -1.66
N SER A 36 -14.36 -9.79 -0.97
CA SER A 36 -14.38 -9.90 0.50
C SER A 36 -13.95 -8.61 1.21
N VAL A 37 -13.28 -7.70 0.48
CA VAL A 37 -12.81 -6.41 0.98
C VAL A 37 -13.78 -5.26 0.70
N ILE A 38 -14.89 -5.52 0.00
CA ILE A 38 -15.90 -4.50 -0.32
C ILE A 38 -16.75 -4.25 0.93
N ASP A 39 -16.73 -3.01 1.42
CA ASP A 39 -17.57 -2.57 2.52
C ASP A 39 -18.99 -2.26 2.05
N GLU A 40 -19.11 -1.70 0.85
CA GLU A 40 -20.35 -1.13 0.36
C GLU A 40 -20.39 -1.08 -1.16
N THR A 41 -21.58 -1.23 -1.74
CA THR A 41 -21.82 -1.03 -3.18
C THR A 41 -23.10 -0.25 -3.38
N ILE A 42 -23.07 0.68 -4.33
CA ILE A 42 -24.23 1.48 -4.72
C ILE A 42 -24.48 1.36 -6.21
N ALA A 43 -25.71 1.64 -6.61
CA ALA A 43 -26.09 1.76 -8.00
C ALA A 43 -27.10 2.87 -8.22
N ILE A 44 -27.13 3.38 -9.45
CA ILE A 44 -28.16 4.28 -9.94
C ILE A 44 -29.05 3.48 -10.88
N PHE A 45 -30.35 3.51 -10.67
CA PHE A 45 -31.37 2.86 -11.51
C PHE A 45 -32.24 3.91 -12.22
N ASP A 46 -32.73 3.58 -13.41
CA ASP A 46 -33.77 4.36 -14.09
C ASP A 46 -35.18 4.07 -13.53
N GLY A 47 -36.21 4.69 -14.12
CA GLY A 47 -37.60 4.47 -13.73
C GLY A 47 -38.14 3.06 -14.03
N GLU A 48 -37.44 2.28 -14.86
CA GLU A 48 -37.77 0.92 -15.24
C GLU A 48 -36.91 -0.13 -14.50
N GLN A 49 -36.15 0.31 -13.48
CA GLN A 49 -35.25 -0.54 -12.68
C GLN A 49 -34.07 -1.12 -13.48
N ASN A 50 -33.68 -0.49 -14.60
CA ASN A 50 -32.43 -0.80 -15.27
C ASN A 50 -31.28 -0.05 -14.58
N MET A 51 -30.19 -0.76 -14.30
CA MET A 51 -28.99 -0.16 -13.75
C MET A 51 -28.34 0.77 -14.78
N LEU A 52 -28.03 1.99 -14.37
CA LEU A 52 -27.37 3.04 -15.14
C LEU A 52 -25.90 3.20 -14.78
N ALA A 53 -25.57 3.05 -13.49
CA ALA A 53 -24.22 3.17 -12.96
C ALA A 53 -24.06 2.35 -11.68
N THR A 54 -22.84 1.94 -11.37
CA THR A 54 -22.50 1.29 -10.10
C THR A 54 -21.08 1.60 -9.67
N GLY A 55 -20.84 1.56 -8.36
CA GLY A 55 -19.53 1.71 -7.76
C GLY A 55 -19.52 1.12 -6.34
N SER A 56 -18.34 0.71 -5.90
CA SER A 56 -18.11 0.04 -4.62
C SER A 56 -17.02 0.78 -3.82
N LEU A 57 -17.06 0.63 -2.50
CA LEU A 57 -16.04 1.11 -1.57
C LEU A 57 -15.35 -0.06 -0.90
N ALA A 58 -14.02 0.01 -0.80
CA ALA A 58 -13.18 -0.89 -0.01
C ALA A 58 -12.15 -0.05 0.76
N GLY A 59 -12.40 0.18 2.04
CA GLY A 59 -11.69 1.15 2.85
C GLY A 59 -11.80 2.56 2.26
N ASN A 60 -10.67 3.11 1.83
CA ASN A 60 -10.58 4.40 1.15
C ASN A 60 -10.42 4.29 -0.36
N VAL A 61 -10.66 3.12 -0.95
CA VAL A 61 -10.55 2.87 -2.39
C VAL A 61 -11.93 2.73 -3.02
N MET A 62 -12.17 3.47 -4.10
CA MET A 62 -13.32 3.28 -4.98
C MET A 62 -13.02 2.16 -5.98
N LYS A 63 -13.84 1.11 -5.97
CA LYS A 63 -13.73 -0.07 -6.83
C LYS A 63 -14.95 -0.20 -7.74
N TYR A 64 -14.82 -0.95 -8.83
CA TYR A 64 -15.95 -1.34 -9.69
C TYR A 64 -16.82 -0.17 -10.17
N VAL A 65 -16.19 0.98 -10.47
CA VAL A 65 -16.90 2.17 -10.97
C VAL A 65 -17.20 2.00 -12.46
N ALA A 66 -18.47 1.90 -12.82
CA ALA A 66 -18.91 1.71 -14.20
C ALA A 66 -20.24 2.43 -14.49
N THR A 67 -20.44 2.82 -15.76
CA THR A 67 -21.66 3.46 -16.26
C THR A 67 -22.07 2.83 -17.60
N ASN A 68 -23.37 2.65 -17.85
CA ASN A 68 -23.86 2.03 -19.10
C ASN A 68 -23.81 2.95 -20.32
N GLN A 69 -23.57 4.25 -20.11
CA GLN A 69 -23.54 5.25 -21.17
C GLN A 69 -22.29 6.12 -21.08
N THR A 70 -21.98 6.79 -22.20
CA THR A 70 -21.04 7.91 -22.27
C THR A 70 -21.53 9.14 -21.49
N ASP A 71 -22.63 9.02 -20.75
CA ASP A 71 -23.20 10.10 -19.95
C ASP A 71 -22.32 10.40 -18.73
N ALA A 72 -21.62 11.52 -18.82
CA ALA A 72 -20.79 12.05 -17.76
C ALA A 72 -21.60 12.41 -16.50
N ALA A 73 -22.92 12.66 -16.61
CA ALA A 73 -23.76 13.03 -15.47
C ALA A 73 -23.89 11.88 -14.46
N TYR A 74 -24.15 10.65 -14.91
CA TYR A 74 -24.26 9.50 -14.02
C TYR A 74 -22.93 9.13 -13.37
N PHE A 75 -21.84 9.25 -14.12
CA PHE A 75 -20.50 9.07 -13.56
C PHE A 75 -20.23 10.09 -12.44
N ASN A 76 -20.49 11.38 -12.69
CA ASN A 76 -20.27 12.43 -11.71
C ASN A 76 -21.17 12.26 -10.48
N GLN A 77 -22.45 11.92 -10.68
CA GLN A 77 -23.41 11.66 -9.60
C GLN A 77 -22.95 10.48 -8.73
N LEU A 78 -22.56 9.36 -9.37
CA LEU A 78 -22.10 8.18 -8.68
C LEU A 78 -20.84 8.48 -7.85
N VAL A 79 -19.82 9.09 -8.46
CA VAL A 79 -18.57 9.39 -7.75
C VAL A 79 -18.81 10.38 -6.62
N SER A 80 -19.65 11.40 -6.82
CA SER A 80 -20.00 12.36 -5.77
C SER A 80 -20.67 11.69 -4.56
N GLU A 81 -21.53 10.69 -4.81
CA GLU A 81 -22.14 9.93 -3.72
C GLU A 81 -21.11 9.05 -2.99
N LEU A 82 -20.20 8.38 -3.70
CA LEU A 82 -19.11 7.61 -3.08
C LEU A 82 -18.22 8.52 -2.22
N GLU A 83 -17.88 9.72 -2.71
CA GLU A 83 -17.14 10.74 -1.97
C GLU A 83 -17.88 11.18 -0.70
N ASN A 84 -19.18 11.42 -0.80
CA ASN A 84 -20.02 11.81 0.34
C ASN A 84 -20.02 10.73 1.43
N ARG A 85 -20.15 9.44 1.04
CA ARG A 85 -20.12 8.32 2.00
C ARG A 85 -18.78 8.17 2.70
N LEU A 86 -17.68 8.31 1.98
CA LEU A 86 -16.34 8.32 2.57
C LEU A 86 -16.17 9.50 3.54
N SER A 87 -16.62 10.70 3.13
CA SER A 87 -16.55 11.90 3.95
C SER A 87 -17.38 11.79 5.24
N GLN A 88 -18.58 11.22 5.17
CA GLN A 88 -19.43 10.99 6.35
C GLN A 88 -18.79 10.03 7.36
N ARG A 89 -17.92 9.13 6.89
CA ARG A 89 -17.13 8.21 7.73
C ARG A 89 -15.80 8.81 8.22
N GLY A 90 -15.49 10.05 7.82
CA GLY A 90 -14.19 10.67 8.10
C GLY A 90 -13.02 10.00 7.37
N ILE A 91 -13.28 9.28 6.28
CA ILE A 91 -12.26 8.57 5.50
C ILE A 91 -11.73 9.48 4.40
N SER A 92 -10.46 9.85 4.50
CA SER A 92 -9.75 10.66 3.52
C SER A 92 -8.23 10.52 3.74
N PRO A 93 -7.38 10.63 2.70
CA PRO A 93 -7.72 10.74 1.28
C PRO A 93 -8.31 9.43 0.74
N TYR A 94 -8.89 9.50 -0.46
CA TYR A 94 -9.44 8.34 -1.16
C TYR A 94 -8.87 8.20 -2.56
N PHE A 95 -8.87 6.95 -3.03
CA PHE A 95 -8.16 6.53 -4.22
C PHE A 95 -9.09 5.87 -5.22
N VAL A 96 -8.71 5.95 -6.48
CA VAL A 96 -9.30 5.15 -7.55
C VAL A 96 -8.20 4.56 -8.41
N PHE A 97 -8.41 3.31 -8.79
CA PHE A 97 -7.60 2.59 -9.76
C PHE A 97 -8.45 2.35 -10.99
N THR A 98 -7.93 2.74 -12.15
CA THR A 98 -8.71 2.68 -13.38
C THR A 98 -7.82 2.50 -14.60
N LYS A 99 -8.37 2.02 -15.71
CA LYS A 99 -7.63 1.92 -16.98
C LYS A 99 -7.26 3.33 -17.50
N PRO A 100 -6.14 3.49 -18.23
CA PRO A 100 -5.70 4.80 -18.73
C PRO A 100 -6.76 5.58 -19.52
N GLU A 101 -7.61 4.88 -20.28
CA GLU A 101 -8.71 5.45 -21.05
C GLU A 101 -9.76 6.18 -20.18
N TYR A 102 -9.92 5.80 -18.91
CA TYR A 102 -10.89 6.40 -17.98
C TYR A 102 -10.28 7.48 -17.08
N ALA A 103 -8.94 7.55 -16.97
CA ALA A 103 -8.26 8.49 -16.07
C ALA A 103 -8.64 9.96 -16.33
N LYS A 104 -8.93 10.33 -17.60
CA LYS A 104 -9.36 11.68 -17.96
C LYS A 104 -10.69 12.07 -17.29
N LYS A 105 -11.63 11.13 -17.13
CA LYS A 105 -12.92 11.38 -16.48
C LYS A 105 -12.74 11.72 -15.01
N PHE A 106 -11.92 10.96 -14.29
CA PHE A 106 -11.59 11.24 -12.89
C PHE A 106 -10.85 12.57 -12.70
N ARG A 107 -9.89 12.89 -13.59
CA ARG A 107 -9.22 14.20 -13.54
C ARG A 107 -10.18 15.37 -13.72
N TYR A 108 -11.20 15.24 -14.58
CA TYR A 108 -12.20 16.28 -14.79
C TYR A 108 -13.01 16.61 -13.52
N ILE A 109 -13.21 15.63 -12.64
CA ILE A 109 -13.91 15.80 -11.35
C ILE A 109 -12.95 16.00 -10.16
N GLY A 110 -11.70 16.37 -10.44
CA GLY A 110 -10.73 16.86 -9.45
C GLY A 110 -9.80 15.80 -8.86
N PHE A 111 -9.75 14.58 -9.40
CA PHE A 111 -8.73 13.62 -9.00
C PHE A 111 -7.35 13.97 -9.55
N GLN A 112 -6.33 13.81 -8.72
CA GLN A 112 -4.92 13.98 -9.06
C GLN A 112 -4.30 12.64 -9.40
N THR A 113 -3.66 12.53 -10.57
CA THR A 113 -2.91 11.31 -10.93
C THR A 113 -1.67 11.19 -10.05
N LEU A 114 -1.51 10.06 -9.37
CA LEU A 114 -0.33 9.73 -8.58
C LEU A 114 0.71 8.97 -9.39
N SER A 115 0.26 7.94 -10.12
CA SER A 115 1.08 7.14 -11.00
C SER A 115 0.24 6.53 -12.12
N GLN A 116 0.90 6.14 -13.21
CA GLN A 116 0.30 5.55 -14.39
C GLN A 116 1.25 4.52 -14.99
N THR A 117 0.74 3.35 -15.36
CA THR A 117 1.36 2.31 -16.20
C THR A 117 0.56 2.15 -17.49
N ASP A 118 0.98 1.23 -18.35
CA ASP A 118 0.22 0.89 -19.56
C ASP A 118 -1.13 0.22 -19.21
N ASP A 119 -1.18 -0.49 -18.09
CA ASP A 119 -2.35 -1.25 -17.66
C ASP A 119 -3.32 -0.45 -16.77
N GLY A 120 -2.84 0.60 -16.09
CA GLY A 120 -3.69 1.31 -15.13
C GLY A 120 -3.11 2.60 -14.55
N VAL A 121 -3.98 3.35 -13.90
CA VAL A 121 -3.72 4.67 -13.32
C VAL A 121 -4.24 4.69 -11.90
N LEU A 122 -3.38 5.13 -10.98
CA LEU A 122 -3.76 5.46 -9.61
C LEU A 122 -4.01 6.97 -9.52
N LEU A 123 -5.20 7.34 -9.07
CA LEU A 123 -5.55 8.73 -8.76
C LEU A 123 -6.02 8.89 -7.32
N GLU A 124 -5.78 10.06 -6.77
CA GLU A 124 -6.23 10.47 -5.43
C GLU A 124 -7.17 11.67 -5.48
N LYS A 125 -7.98 11.83 -4.44
CA LYS A 125 -8.68 13.07 -4.10
C LYS A 125 -8.96 13.09 -2.60
N GLY A 126 -9.29 14.27 -2.07
CA GLY A 126 -9.54 14.50 -0.65
C GLY A 126 -8.41 15.25 0.04
N TYR A 127 -8.33 15.11 1.37
CA TYR A 127 -7.38 15.81 2.23
C TYR A 127 -6.86 14.91 3.37
N PRO A 128 -5.55 14.94 3.69
CA PRO A 128 -4.49 15.60 2.94
C PRO A 128 -4.15 14.83 1.65
N THR A 129 -3.90 15.55 0.55
CA THR A 129 -3.33 14.97 -0.69
C THR A 129 -1.87 14.59 -0.49
N ILE A 130 -1.26 13.84 -1.43
CA ILE A 130 0.15 13.44 -1.32
C ILE A 130 1.06 14.67 -1.22
N SER A 131 0.73 15.72 -1.96
CA SER A 131 1.48 16.98 -1.96
C SER A 131 1.43 17.66 -0.60
N GLN A 132 0.28 17.59 0.08
CA GLN A 132 0.09 18.18 1.41
C GLN A 132 0.76 17.33 2.50
N PHE A 133 0.68 16.01 2.39
CA PHE A 133 1.42 15.08 3.25
C PHE A 133 2.93 15.31 3.15
N LEU A 134 3.48 15.38 1.94
CA LEU A 134 4.91 15.62 1.74
C LEU A 134 5.34 16.95 2.37
N LYS A 135 4.55 18.02 2.23
CA LYS A 135 4.83 19.33 2.85
C LYS A 135 4.91 19.31 4.38
N GLN A 136 4.35 18.29 5.05
CA GLN A 136 4.48 18.10 6.49
C GLN A 136 5.80 17.41 6.88
N CYS A 137 6.49 16.82 5.90
CA CYS A 137 7.78 16.17 6.06
C CYS A 137 8.93 17.16 5.81
N PRO A 138 10.10 16.96 6.43
CA PRO A 138 11.29 17.77 6.15
C PRO A 138 11.67 17.61 4.67
N LYS A 139 11.86 18.73 3.98
CA LYS A 139 12.25 18.74 2.57
C LYS A 139 13.68 18.21 2.39
N GLY A 140 13.90 17.49 1.29
CA GLY A 140 15.23 17.06 0.87
C GLY A 140 16.18 18.21 0.62
N ASP A 141 17.44 18.03 0.99
CA ASP A 141 18.52 18.92 0.59
C ASP A 141 19.10 18.43 -0.75
N PRO A 142 18.89 19.15 -1.87
CA PRO A 142 19.39 18.73 -3.17
C PRO A 142 20.92 18.75 -3.29
N ALA A 143 21.64 19.39 -2.36
CA ALA A 143 23.10 19.36 -2.33
C ALA A 143 23.67 18.10 -1.67
N LYS A 144 22.82 17.28 -1.03
CA LYS A 144 23.21 16.06 -0.31
C LYS A 144 22.96 14.80 -1.11
N GLN A 145 23.79 13.79 -0.87
CA GLN A 145 23.50 12.42 -1.28
C GLN A 145 22.41 11.82 -0.38
N ASN A 146 21.14 12.05 -0.73
CA ASN A 146 20.03 11.49 0.04
C ASN A 146 19.72 10.05 -0.39
N GLY A 147 19.70 9.16 0.58
CA GLY A 147 19.28 7.77 0.45
C GLY A 147 17.85 7.56 0.97
N ALA A 148 17.21 6.47 0.53
CA ALA A 148 15.92 6.06 1.04
C ALA A 148 15.87 4.56 1.34
N VAL A 149 15.16 4.22 2.42
CA VAL A 149 14.80 2.84 2.78
C VAL A 149 13.30 2.82 3.02
N VAL A 150 12.60 1.85 2.45
CA VAL A 150 11.17 1.60 2.75
C VAL A 150 11.06 0.23 3.40
N MET A 151 10.41 0.15 4.56
CA MET A 151 10.23 -1.14 5.24
C MET A 151 8.90 -1.26 5.99
N ASN A 152 8.37 -2.49 6.02
CA ASN A 152 7.26 -2.83 6.89
C ASN A 152 7.75 -3.04 8.34
N ALA A 153 8.85 -3.76 8.57
CA ALA A 153 9.38 -3.99 9.92
C ALA A 153 8.36 -4.63 10.90
N ASN A 154 7.85 -5.83 10.57
CA ASN A 154 6.82 -6.55 11.33
C ASN A 154 7.36 -7.83 12.04
N PRO A 155 8.19 -7.73 13.10
CA PRO A 155 8.71 -6.53 13.75
C PRO A 155 10.03 -6.02 13.13
N PHE A 156 10.58 -4.95 13.70
CA PHE A 156 11.93 -4.47 13.40
C PHE A 156 12.98 -5.51 13.84
N THR A 157 14.02 -5.74 13.03
CA THR A 157 15.00 -6.81 13.24
C THR A 157 16.41 -6.26 13.09
N LEU A 158 17.42 -7.02 13.52
CA LEU A 158 18.83 -6.64 13.30
C LEU A 158 19.14 -6.54 11.79
N GLY A 159 18.50 -7.37 10.96
CA GLY A 159 18.62 -7.27 9.51
C GLY A 159 18.08 -5.94 8.95
N HIS A 160 16.95 -5.44 9.49
CA HIS A 160 16.45 -4.11 9.15
C HIS A 160 17.41 -3.01 9.63
N GLN A 161 17.91 -3.10 10.87
CA GLN A 161 18.85 -2.14 11.44
C GLN A 161 20.11 -2.02 10.58
N GLN A 162 20.70 -3.15 10.18
CA GLN A 162 21.89 -3.20 9.34
C GLN A 162 21.66 -2.64 7.93
N LEU A 163 20.48 -2.87 7.33
CA LEU A 163 20.13 -2.25 6.06
C LEU A 163 20.15 -0.72 6.17
N VAL A 164 19.61 -0.18 7.26
CA VAL A 164 19.61 1.28 7.52
C VAL A 164 21.01 1.78 7.82
N GLU A 165 21.80 1.06 8.62
CA GLU A 165 23.20 1.40 8.90
C GLU A 165 24.04 1.45 7.61
N LYS A 166 23.83 0.47 6.71
CA LYS A 166 24.48 0.45 5.41
C LYS A 166 24.08 1.68 4.58
N ALA A 167 22.79 1.98 4.49
CA ALA A 167 22.31 3.17 3.78
C ALA A 167 22.89 4.47 4.37
N ALA A 168 22.93 4.57 5.71
CA ALA A 168 23.45 5.72 6.45
C ALA A 168 24.96 5.90 6.28
N SER A 169 25.71 4.81 6.09
CA SER A 169 27.16 4.86 5.83
C SER A 169 27.53 5.35 4.43
N GLU A 170 26.57 5.35 3.49
CA GLU A 170 26.78 5.67 2.08
C GLU A 170 25.97 6.90 1.61
N SER A 171 25.33 7.62 2.54
CA SER A 171 24.45 8.75 2.24
C SER A 171 24.66 9.86 3.26
N ASP A 172 24.63 11.12 2.83
CA ASP A 172 24.67 12.28 3.74
C ASP A 172 23.41 12.34 4.61
N HIS A 173 22.29 11.86 4.09
CA HIS A 173 21.02 11.71 4.82
C HIS A 173 20.24 10.50 4.31
N VAL A 174 19.51 9.83 5.21
CA VAL A 174 18.62 8.72 4.85
C VAL A 174 17.20 9.01 5.32
N TYR A 175 16.26 8.97 4.39
CA TYR A 175 14.84 8.95 4.69
C TYR A 175 14.37 7.51 4.85
N LEU A 176 14.05 7.13 6.08
CA LEU A 176 13.55 5.81 6.44
C LEU A 176 12.03 5.83 6.54
N PHE A 177 11.36 5.30 5.51
CA PHE A 177 9.91 5.22 5.43
C PHE A 177 9.39 3.92 6.05
N VAL A 178 8.51 4.05 7.05
CA VAL A 178 7.84 2.93 7.71
C VAL A 178 6.41 2.84 7.18
N VAL A 179 6.08 1.70 6.56
CA VAL A 179 4.76 1.44 5.97
C VAL A 179 3.67 1.67 7.01
N SER A 180 2.60 2.39 6.68
CA SER A 180 1.55 2.75 7.65
C SER A 180 0.34 1.81 7.68
N GLU A 181 0.24 0.84 6.77
CA GLU A 181 -0.86 -0.13 6.71
C GLU A 181 -0.89 -1.04 7.96
N ASP A 182 -2.09 -1.28 8.51
CA ASP A 182 -2.28 -2.00 9.78
C ASP A 182 -2.75 -3.46 9.59
N CYS A 183 -2.18 -4.14 8.59
CA CYS A 183 -2.43 -5.56 8.31
C CYS A 183 -1.35 -6.50 8.89
N SER A 184 -0.49 -5.97 9.76
CA SER A 184 0.68 -6.64 10.35
C SER A 184 0.42 -7.12 11.77
N LEU A 185 1.19 -8.11 12.25
CA LEU A 185 1.09 -8.60 13.63
C LEU A 185 1.36 -7.47 14.63
N PHE A 186 2.38 -6.66 14.34
CA PHE A 186 2.67 -5.41 15.04
C PHE A 186 1.93 -4.27 14.34
N SER A 187 1.29 -3.41 15.13
CA SER A 187 0.52 -2.30 14.59
C SER A 187 1.43 -1.28 13.90
N SER A 188 0.87 -0.46 13.02
CA SER A 188 1.59 0.64 12.37
C SER A 188 2.38 1.52 13.37
N GLU A 189 1.74 1.90 14.47
CA GLU A 189 2.35 2.72 15.53
C GLU A 189 3.46 1.97 16.29
N GLU A 190 3.26 0.69 16.58
CA GLU A 190 4.27 -0.16 17.20
C GLU A 190 5.50 -0.28 16.30
N ARG A 191 5.30 -0.57 15.01
CA ARG A 191 6.38 -0.69 14.02
C ARG A 191 7.15 0.63 13.89
N PHE A 192 6.45 1.75 13.76
CA PHE A 192 7.08 3.07 13.70
C PHE A 192 7.94 3.36 14.94
N THR A 193 7.41 3.09 16.14
CA THR A 193 8.12 3.29 17.41
C THR A 193 9.37 2.41 17.50
N LEU A 194 9.23 1.12 17.18
CA LEU A 194 10.34 0.17 17.22
C LEU A 194 11.46 0.52 16.24
N VAL A 195 11.09 0.93 15.01
CA VAL A 195 12.06 1.41 14.02
C VAL A 195 12.78 2.65 14.55
N ARG A 196 12.04 3.67 14.99
CA ARG A 196 12.62 4.94 15.49
C ARG A 196 13.59 4.71 16.65
N GLN A 197 13.25 3.85 17.60
CA GLN A 197 14.14 3.50 18.71
C GLN A 197 15.35 2.69 18.23
N GLY A 198 15.15 1.77 17.30
CA GLY A 198 16.20 0.88 16.77
C GLY A 198 17.23 1.58 15.90
N VAL A 199 16.96 2.78 15.38
CA VAL A 199 17.91 3.57 14.57
C VAL A 199 18.34 4.88 15.25
N ALA A 200 18.01 5.08 16.52
CA ALA A 200 18.25 6.34 17.24
C ALA A 200 19.75 6.72 17.34
N HIS A 201 20.66 5.75 17.19
CA HIS A 201 22.10 5.96 17.15
C HIS A 201 22.62 6.54 15.82
N LEU A 202 21.77 6.60 14.78
CA LEU A 202 22.14 7.09 13.44
C LEU A 202 21.68 8.56 13.27
N PRO A 203 22.60 9.54 13.38
CA PRO A 203 22.22 10.96 13.41
C PRO A 203 21.76 11.49 12.05
N ASN A 204 22.08 10.80 10.96
CA ASN A 204 21.72 11.17 9.59
C ASN A 204 20.47 10.44 9.06
N VAL A 205 19.66 9.82 9.94
CA VAL A 205 18.44 9.10 9.55
C VAL A 205 17.20 9.83 10.05
N THR A 206 16.28 10.16 9.15
CA THR A 206 14.93 10.64 9.50
C THR A 206 13.92 9.51 9.29
N VAL A 207 13.21 9.14 10.35
CA VAL A 207 12.14 8.13 10.28
C VAL A 207 10.80 8.81 9.98
N LEU A 208 10.14 8.40 8.91
CA LEU A 208 8.88 8.98 8.43
C LEU A 208 7.83 7.87 8.19
N PRO A 209 6.54 8.12 8.44
CA PRO A 209 5.49 7.20 7.99
C PRO A 209 5.34 7.29 6.46
N THR A 210 4.70 6.30 5.84
CA THR A 210 4.29 6.37 4.43
C THR A 210 2.90 6.98 4.23
N ALA A 211 2.14 7.15 5.31
CA ALA A 211 0.71 7.42 5.27
C ALA A 211 0.02 6.44 4.31
N ALA A 212 -0.87 6.93 3.44
CA ALA A 212 -1.58 6.10 2.48
C ALA A 212 -0.82 5.84 1.15
N TYR A 213 0.44 6.30 1.02
CA TYR A 213 1.09 6.48 -0.29
C TYR A 213 2.19 5.48 -0.64
N MET A 214 2.53 4.55 0.26
CA MET A 214 3.41 3.43 -0.10
C MET A 214 2.90 2.14 0.53
N VAL A 215 2.88 1.09 -0.30
CA VAL A 215 2.60 -0.30 0.08
C VAL A 215 1.32 -0.49 0.91
N SER A 216 0.18 -0.56 0.21
CA SER A 216 -1.09 -1.10 0.71
C SER A 216 -1.60 -2.19 -0.24
N TYR A 217 -0.91 -3.33 -0.34
CA TYR A 217 -1.23 -4.40 -1.31
C TYR A 217 -2.64 -5.00 -1.13
N THR A 218 -3.33 -4.71 -0.03
CA THR A 218 -4.64 -5.31 0.27
C THR A 218 -5.82 -4.61 -0.40
N THR A 219 -5.63 -3.37 -0.86
CA THR A 219 -6.71 -2.55 -1.43
C THR A 219 -6.51 -2.20 -2.92
N PHE A 220 -5.35 -2.52 -3.51
CA PHE A 220 -5.11 -2.35 -4.94
C PHE A 220 -6.04 -3.28 -5.73
N PRO A 221 -6.99 -2.74 -6.50
CA PRO A 221 -7.91 -3.54 -7.27
C PRO A 221 -7.16 -4.23 -8.41
N ALA A 222 -7.26 -5.55 -8.46
CA ALA A 222 -6.72 -6.38 -9.53
C ALA A 222 -7.74 -6.67 -10.64
N TYR A 223 -9.01 -6.27 -10.44
CA TYR A 223 -10.14 -6.85 -11.17
C TYR A 223 -10.15 -6.64 -12.70
N PHE A 224 -9.23 -5.84 -13.22
CA PHE A 224 -9.03 -5.59 -14.66
C PHE A 224 -7.76 -6.26 -15.23
N LEU A 225 -6.99 -6.98 -14.41
CA LEU A 225 -5.77 -7.71 -14.78
C LEU A 225 -6.05 -9.21 -14.98
N SER A 226 -5.20 -9.90 -15.75
CA SER A 226 -5.42 -11.27 -16.22
C SER A 226 -4.56 -12.32 -15.48
N GLY A 227 -4.39 -12.17 -14.16
CA GLY A 227 -3.80 -13.21 -13.29
C GLY A 227 -2.81 -12.70 -12.23
N ASP A 228 -2.39 -13.60 -11.34
CA ASP A 228 -1.59 -13.26 -10.13
C ASP A 228 -0.20 -12.67 -10.44
N THR A 229 0.42 -13.07 -11.56
CA THR A 229 1.77 -12.59 -11.92
C THR A 229 1.73 -11.16 -12.49
N GLU A 230 0.68 -10.85 -13.26
CA GLU A 230 0.42 -9.48 -13.74
C GLU A 230 0.09 -8.55 -12.58
N LEU A 231 -0.68 -9.04 -11.59
CA LEU A 231 -1.02 -8.29 -10.39
C LEU A 231 0.22 -7.84 -9.60
N VAL A 232 1.14 -8.76 -9.31
CA VAL A 232 2.38 -8.44 -8.58
C VAL A 232 3.20 -7.40 -9.36
N SER A 233 3.27 -7.56 -10.68
CA SER A 233 4.05 -6.64 -11.52
C SER A 233 3.44 -5.25 -11.56
N TYR A 234 2.12 -5.17 -11.77
CA TYR A 234 1.35 -3.94 -11.78
C TYR A 234 1.44 -3.19 -10.44
N GLN A 235 1.27 -3.89 -9.32
CA GLN A 235 1.35 -3.30 -7.98
C GLN A 235 2.76 -2.75 -7.71
N ALA A 236 3.80 -3.52 -8.05
CA ALA A 236 5.18 -3.10 -7.88
C ALA A 236 5.50 -1.85 -8.71
N GLN A 237 5.05 -1.81 -9.97
CA GLN A 237 5.25 -0.66 -10.85
C GLN A 237 4.54 0.59 -10.34
N LEU A 238 3.27 0.48 -9.92
CA LEU A 238 2.56 1.62 -9.37
C LEU A 238 3.23 2.17 -8.11
N ASP A 239 3.62 1.30 -7.17
CA ASP A 239 4.34 1.69 -5.94
C ASP A 239 5.68 2.37 -6.28
N ALA A 240 6.46 1.78 -7.20
CA ALA A 240 7.71 2.35 -7.68
C ALA A 240 7.52 3.74 -8.30
N ARG A 241 6.49 3.90 -9.14
CA ARG A 241 6.18 5.17 -9.81
C ARG A 241 5.63 6.22 -8.86
N VAL A 242 4.85 5.86 -7.83
CA VAL A 242 4.47 6.82 -6.78
C VAL A 242 5.71 7.32 -6.06
N PHE A 243 6.60 6.42 -5.66
CA PHE A 243 7.88 6.79 -5.04
C PHE A 243 8.69 7.72 -5.95
N LYS A 244 8.85 7.35 -7.22
CA LYS A 244 9.60 8.11 -8.23
C LYS A 244 9.02 9.49 -8.50
N ASN A 245 7.71 9.59 -8.69
CA ASN A 245 7.08 10.84 -9.11
C ASN A 245 6.93 11.84 -7.95
N TRP A 246 6.85 11.36 -6.71
CA TRP A 246 6.48 12.20 -5.56
C TRP A 246 7.56 12.29 -4.50
N PHE A 247 8.11 11.16 -4.07
CA PHE A 247 9.07 11.12 -2.97
C PHE A 247 10.47 11.49 -3.44
N VAL A 248 10.91 10.96 -4.59
CA VAL A 248 12.23 11.28 -5.16
C VAL A 248 12.45 12.78 -5.33
N PRO A 249 11.58 13.54 -6.04
CA PRO A 249 11.80 14.97 -6.20
C PRO A 249 11.63 15.77 -4.90
N TYR A 250 10.73 15.35 -3.99
CA TYR A 250 10.52 16.09 -2.74
C TYR A 250 11.70 15.95 -1.77
N PHE A 251 12.24 14.74 -1.65
CA PHE A 251 13.35 14.40 -0.76
C PHE A 251 14.72 14.44 -1.44
N SER A 252 14.77 14.80 -2.72
CA SER A 252 16.00 14.80 -3.54
C SER A 252 16.78 13.47 -3.41
N ILE A 253 16.05 12.35 -3.50
CA ILE A 253 16.60 11.00 -3.29
C ILE A 253 17.41 10.59 -4.52
N SER A 254 18.62 10.11 -4.28
CA SER A 254 19.54 9.64 -5.33
C SER A 254 19.77 8.13 -5.29
N SER A 255 19.50 7.50 -4.14
CA SER A 255 19.68 6.06 -3.95
C SER A 255 18.54 5.45 -3.13
N ARG A 256 18.07 4.27 -3.52
CA ARG A 256 17.10 3.46 -2.74
C ARG A 256 17.75 2.14 -2.35
N TYR A 257 17.76 1.84 -1.07
CA TYR A 257 18.36 0.62 -0.52
C TYR A 257 17.26 -0.40 -0.22
N VAL A 258 17.42 -1.61 -0.74
CA VAL A 258 16.50 -2.73 -0.51
C VAL A 258 17.27 -3.94 -0.03
N GLY A 259 16.69 -4.69 0.90
CA GLY A 259 17.27 -5.98 1.30
C GLY A 259 17.03 -7.02 0.21
N GLU A 260 18.01 -7.88 -0.03
CA GLU A 260 17.82 -9.08 -0.84
C GLU A 260 16.74 -9.98 -0.22
N GLU A 261 15.94 -10.66 -1.04
CA GLU A 261 14.97 -11.66 -0.60
C GLU A 261 15.01 -12.86 -1.58
N PRO A 262 15.94 -13.80 -1.37
CA PRO A 262 16.12 -14.91 -2.30
C PRO A 262 15.09 -16.04 -2.12
N PHE A 263 14.31 -16.02 -1.03
CA PHE A 263 13.36 -17.08 -0.68
C PHE A 263 11.89 -16.75 -1.01
N SER A 264 11.62 -15.54 -1.51
CA SER A 264 10.29 -15.12 -1.98
C SER A 264 10.39 -14.72 -3.46
N PRO A 265 9.90 -15.56 -4.38
CA PRO A 265 9.86 -15.22 -5.81
C PRO A 265 9.15 -13.88 -6.08
N VAL A 266 8.09 -13.59 -5.32
CA VAL A 266 7.32 -12.35 -5.41
C VAL A 266 8.17 -11.13 -5.02
N THR A 267 8.88 -11.21 -3.90
CA THR A 267 9.72 -10.10 -3.44
C THR A 267 10.96 -9.94 -4.32
N HIS A 268 11.51 -11.03 -4.84
CA HIS A 268 12.59 -10.97 -5.83
C HIS A 268 12.14 -10.23 -7.09
N ARG A 269 10.96 -10.58 -7.63
CA ARG A 269 10.37 -9.88 -8.79
C ARG A 269 10.09 -8.41 -8.49
N TYR A 270 9.57 -8.10 -7.30
CA TYR A 270 9.37 -6.71 -6.86
C TYR A 270 10.69 -5.92 -6.87
N ASN A 271 11.79 -6.48 -6.34
CA ASN A 271 13.09 -5.81 -6.35
C ASN A 271 13.61 -5.58 -7.78
N GLN A 272 13.39 -6.52 -8.71
CA GLN A 272 13.74 -6.32 -10.12
C GLN A 272 12.95 -5.16 -10.74
N LEU A 273 11.64 -5.13 -10.52
CA LEU A 273 10.77 -4.06 -11.01
C LEU A 273 11.13 -2.70 -10.42
N LEU A 274 11.55 -2.64 -9.15
CA LEU A 274 12.07 -1.42 -8.57
C LEU A 274 13.31 -0.91 -9.30
N VAL A 275 14.24 -1.80 -9.68
CA VAL A 275 15.42 -1.42 -10.47
C VAL A 275 15.00 -0.88 -11.84
N GLU A 276 14.11 -1.60 -12.54
CA GLU A 276 13.60 -1.22 -13.87
C GLU A 276 12.90 0.15 -13.86
N GLU A 277 12.07 0.43 -12.85
CA GLU A 277 11.25 1.65 -12.79
C GLU A 277 12.03 2.88 -12.29
N LEU A 278 12.98 2.69 -11.36
CA LEU A 278 13.66 3.79 -10.69
C LEU A 278 14.96 4.24 -11.37
N GLN A 279 15.63 3.35 -12.12
CA GLN A 279 16.83 3.73 -12.86
C GLN A 279 16.50 4.56 -14.13
N PRO A 280 17.42 5.41 -14.60
CA PRO A 280 18.71 5.78 -13.99
C PRO A 280 18.60 6.87 -12.91
N GLU A 281 17.40 7.43 -12.68
CA GLU A 281 17.18 8.58 -11.79
C GLU A 281 17.54 8.29 -10.33
N VAL A 282 17.30 7.06 -9.86
CA VAL A 282 17.64 6.59 -8.51
C VAL A 282 18.43 5.31 -8.61
N ALA A 283 19.62 5.28 -7.99
CA ALA A 283 20.43 4.08 -7.88
C ALA A 283 19.79 3.11 -6.88
N VAL A 284 19.24 2.00 -7.37
CA VAL A 284 18.71 0.93 -6.50
C VAL A 284 19.85 0.01 -6.06
N LYS A 285 20.10 -0.03 -4.76
CA LYS A 285 21.16 -0.84 -4.14
C LYS A 285 20.54 -2.02 -3.41
N VAL A 286 20.70 -3.22 -3.96
CA VAL A 286 20.24 -4.48 -3.33
C VAL A 286 21.33 -4.95 -2.36
N ILE A 287 21.03 -4.91 -1.07
CA ILE A 287 21.97 -5.27 -0.01
C ILE A 287 21.80 -6.75 0.34
N PRO A 288 22.86 -7.58 0.26
CA PRO A 288 22.80 -8.99 0.61
C PRO A 288 22.30 -9.20 2.04
N ARG A 289 21.52 -10.27 2.26
CA ARG A 289 20.99 -10.54 3.59
C ARG A 289 22.09 -10.89 4.58
N HIS A 290 21.99 -10.29 5.76
CA HIS A 290 22.83 -10.65 6.88
C HIS A 290 22.47 -12.03 7.45
N LYS A 291 23.50 -12.81 7.77
CA LYS A 291 23.40 -14.14 8.36
C LYS A 291 23.98 -14.08 9.77
N ASN A 292 23.23 -14.60 10.76
CA ASN A 292 23.75 -14.86 12.09
C ASN A 292 23.85 -16.38 12.28
N GLU A 293 25.03 -16.90 12.59
CA GLU A 293 25.27 -18.34 12.83
C GLU A 293 24.63 -19.25 11.74
N ASN A 294 24.82 -18.90 10.46
CA ASN A 294 24.24 -19.57 9.27
C ASN A 294 22.72 -19.44 9.05
N LYS A 295 21.98 -18.73 9.92
CA LYS A 295 20.55 -18.44 9.70
C LYS A 295 20.33 -16.99 9.26
N VAL A 296 19.47 -16.84 8.27
CA VAL A 296 19.06 -15.53 7.76
C VAL A 296 18.13 -14.86 8.77
N ILE A 297 18.46 -13.63 9.17
CA ILE A 297 17.60 -12.85 10.06
C ILE A 297 16.40 -12.34 9.27
N SER A 298 15.19 -12.73 9.65
CA SER A 298 13.94 -12.26 9.03
C SER A 298 12.85 -12.00 10.07
N ALA A 299 11.94 -11.07 9.75
CA ALA A 299 10.78 -10.79 10.60
C ALA A 299 9.88 -12.02 10.75
N THR A 300 9.73 -12.82 9.69
CA THR A 300 8.98 -14.08 9.71
C THR A 300 9.57 -15.07 10.73
N LEU A 301 10.90 -15.21 10.78
CA LEU A 301 11.57 -16.07 11.75
C LEU A 301 11.35 -15.58 13.19
N VAL A 302 11.36 -14.26 13.41
CA VAL A 302 11.05 -13.67 14.71
C VAL A 302 9.62 -14.01 15.14
N ARG A 303 8.64 -13.86 14.25
CA ARG A 303 7.24 -14.23 14.53
C ARG A 303 7.08 -15.73 14.81
N GLN A 304 7.82 -16.58 14.09
CA GLN A 304 7.85 -18.02 14.36
C GLN A 304 8.39 -18.31 15.76
N TYR A 305 9.54 -17.73 16.14
CA TYR A 305 10.10 -17.93 17.47
C TYR A 305 9.20 -17.41 18.59
N LEU A 306 8.47 -16.32 18.34
CA LEU A 306 7.46 -15.82 19.28
C LEU A 306 6.29 -16.80 19.46
N SER A 307 5.82 -17.40 18.35
CA SER A 307 4.81 -18.46 18.37
C SER A 307 5.28 -19.68 19.17
N ASP A 308 6.51 -20.13 18.92
CA ASP A 308 7.13 -21.32 19.51
C ASP A 308 7.66 -21.08 20.94
N ASN A 309 7.45 -19.88 21.49
CA ASN A 309 7.94 -19.46 22.81
C ASN A 309 9.47 -19.52 22.98
N ARG A 310 10.22 -19.39 21.88
CA ARG A 310 11.69 -19.45 21.79
C ARG A 310 12.33 -18.06 21.97
N LEU A 311 12.06 -17.45 23.12
CA LEU A 311 12.41 -16.04 23.39
C LEU A 311 13.92 -15.80 23.45
N LYS A 312 14.69 -16.74 24.02
CA LYS A 312 16.15 -16.60 24.15
C LYS A 312 16.82 -16.53 22.77
N GLU A 313 16.37 -17.35 21.84
CA GLU A 313 16.87 -17.36 20.46
C GLU A 313 16.38 -16.16 19.67
N MET A 314 15.15 -15.69 19.92
CA MET A 314 14.59 -14.48 19.31
C MET A 314 15.43 -13.24 19.63
N ARG A 315 15.98 -13.14 20.85
CA ARG A 315 16.84 -12.02 21.26
C ARG A 315 18.02 -11.79 20.31
N ARG A 316 18.53 -12.84 19.66
CA ARG A 316 19.66 -12.76 18.71
C ARG A 316 19.26 -12.25 17.31
N LEU A 317 17.98 -11.99 17.07
CA LEU A 317 17.43 -11.61 15.76
C LEU A 317 16.94 -10.16 15.72
N VAL A 318 16.75 -9.53 16.87
CA VAL A 318 16.14 -8.20 16.99
C VAL A 318 16.99 -7.28 17.88
N PRO A 319 16.94 -5.94 17.68
CA PRO A 319 17.55 -5.01 18.61
C PRO A 319 16.95 -5.14 20.01
N GLU A 320 17.71 -4.75 21.04
CA GLU A 320 17.25 -4.84 22.43
C GLU A 320 15.95 -4.08 22.67
N THR A 321 15.73 -2.95 21.99
CA THR A 321 14.48 -2.18 22.05
C THR A 321 13.26 -3.00 21.60
N THR A 322 13.41 -3.75 20.51
CA THR A 322 12.36 -4.65 20.02
C THR A 322 12.19 -5.87 20.93
N TYR A 323 13.29 -6.44 21.42
CA TYR A 323 13.23 -7.56 22.35
C TYR A 323 12.46 -7.18 23.62
N ALA A 324 12.85 -6.08 24.27
CA ALA A 324 12.20 -5.57 25.48
C ALA A 324 10.71 -5.31 25.25
N TYR A 325 10.35 -4.66 24.14
CA TYR A 325 8.96 -4.42 23.78
C TYR A 325 8.14 -5.72 23.66
N ILE A 326 8.68 -6.73 22.97
CA ILE A 326 8.00 -8.02 22.79
C ILE A 326 7.80 -8.74 24.13
N ILE A 327 8.80 -8.70 25.02
CA ILE A 327 8.68 -9.33 26.35
C ILE A 327 7.62 -8.62 27.19
N THR A 328 7.62 -7.29 27.22
CA THR A 328 6.62 -6.50 27.97
C THR A 328 5.20 -6.73 27.44
N ASN A 329 5.03 -6.87 26.12
CA ASN A 329 3.71 -6.97 25.48
C ASN A 329 3.35 -8.40 25.01
N GLN A 330 4.06 -9.42 25.51
CA GLN A 330 4.02 -10.77 24.95
C GLN A 330 2.60 -11.34 24.86
N LEU A 331 1.80 -11.17 25.91
CA LEU A 331 0.44 -11.70 25.98
C LEU A 331 -0.47 -11.05 24.91
N ALA A 332 -0.41 -9.74 24.78
CA ALA A 332 -1.19 -8.99 23.80
C ALA A 332 -0.82 -9.36 22.36
N ILE A 333 0.48 -9.53 22.08
CA ILE A 333 0.95 -9.97 20.76
C ILE A 333 0.49 -11.41 20.48
N LYS A 334 0.59 -12.32 21.45
CA LYS A 334 0.12 -13.71 21.27
C LYS A 334 -1.39 -13.83 21.06
N ASN A 335 -2.19 -12.98 21.69
CA ASN A 335 -3.63 -12.96 21.45
C ASN A 335 -3.94 -12.56 20.00
N ARG A 336 -3.28 -11.51 19.49
CA ARG A 336 -3.34 -11.14 18.07
C ARG A 336 -2.98 -12.30 17.13
N MET A 337 -1.98 -13.11 17.46
CA MET A 337 -1.59 -14.27 16.64
C MET A 337 -2.69 -15.33 16.49
N LYS A 338 -3.61 -15.44 17.45
CA LYS A 338 -4.73 -16.41 17.40
C LYS A 338 -5.86 -15.94 16.49
N ASP A 339 -6.05 -14.62 16.40
CA ASP A 339 -7.25 -14.03 15.80
C ASP A 339 -7.10 -13.76 14.28
N LYS A 340 -5.88 -13.82 13.71
CA LYS A 340 -5.65 -13.53 12.27
C LYS A 340 -4.51 -14.34 11.64
N LYS A 341 -4.62 -14.58 10.32
CA LYS A 341 -3.47 -14.90 9.45
C LYS A 341 -2.75 -13.59 9.11
N TRP A 342 -1.55 -13.40 9.63
CA TRP A 342 -0.73 -12.20 9.40
C TRP A 342 0.18 -12.40 8.18
N LYS A 343 0.37 -11.36 7.36
CA LYS A 343 1.37 -11.36 6.26
C LYS A 343 2.80 -11.15 6.81
#